data_AF-A0A956DC71-F1
#
_entry.id   AF-A0A956DC71-F1
#
_cell.length_a   1.000
_cell.length_b   1.000
_cell.length_c   1.000
_cell.angle_alpha   90.00
_cell.angle_beta   90.00
_cell.angle_gamma   90.00
#
_symmetry.space_group_name_H-M   'P 1'
#
loop_
_entity.id
_entity.type
_entity.pdbx_description
1 polymer ?
#
loop_
_entity_poly.entity_id
_entity_poly.type
_entity_poly.pdbx_seq_one_letter_code
_entity_poly.pdbx_strand_id
1 'polypeptide(L)'
;MKLLDFSAITGLVIALSACGGSDPDLPRVSAGEGIGGVTLGMRYADLRTLLGEPSAAITVTRQSILMFDEAGLEAVLASSEDSAVSDDAYVLGVSAMDEGFTGPHPGQTRAEIEAALGAPDFEEAGVAFWTEGMSVVWSPEGNARQVAVFAPFTIETEMPEMQPALGGTR
;
A
#
# COMPACT_ATOMS: atom_id res chain seq x y z
N MET A 1 -21.73 58.83 32.17
CA MET A 1 -20.26 59.01 32.28
C MET A 1 -19.67 57.65 32.63
N LYS A 2 -18.91 57.04 31.70
CA LYS A 2 -18.09 55.80 31.84
C LYS A 2 -18.86 54.50 32.12
N LEU A 3 -18.52 53.30 31.62
CA LEU A 3 -17.73 52.71 30.52
C LEU A 3 -17.85 51.18 30.79
N LEU A 4 -18.13 50.35 29.76
CA LEU A 4 -17.89 48.89 29.58
C LEU A 4 -18.02 47.93 30.80
N ASP A 5 -18.68 46.77 30.69
CA ASP A 5 -18.00 45.59 30.17
C ASP A 5 -18.91 44.48 29.63
N PHE A 6 -18.42 43.82 28.58
CA PHE A 6 -19.01 42.74 27.80
C PHE A 6 -18.12 41.49 28.02
N SER A 7 -18.59 40.47 28.76
CA SER A 7 -18.04 39.09 28.82
C SER A 7 -18.82 38.32 29.89
N ALA A 8 -19.24 37.08 29.77
CA ALA A 8 -18.77 36.00 28.90
C ALA A 8 -19.94 35.04 28.59
N ILE A 9 -20.12 34.72 27.30
CA ILE A 9 -20.80 33.50 26.86
C ILE A 9 -19.70 32.44 26.85
N THR A 10 -19.64 31.62 27.88
CA THR A 10 -18.75 30.45 27.89
C THR A 10 -19.37 29.39 26.98
N GLY A 11 -18.92 29.39 25.72
CA GLY A 11 -19.18 28.34 24.77
C GLY A 11 -18.57 27.03 25.26
N LEU A 12 -19.42 26.02 25.42
CA LEU A 12 -19.03 24.62 25.55
C LEU A 12 -18.55 24.17 24.16
N VAL A 13 -17.24 24.27 23.91
CA VAL A 13 -16.60 23.60 22.78
C VAL A 13 -16.42 22.14 23.19
N ILE A 14 -17.28 21.27 22.68
CA ILE A 14 -17.05 19.83 22.67
C ILE A 14 -15.92 19.61 21.66
N ALA A 15 -14.69 19.51 22.15
CA ALA A 15 -13.58 18.99 21.36
C ALA A 15 -13.82 17.49 21.16
N LEU A 16 -14.29 17.12 19.97
CA LEU A 16 -14.18 15.76 19.46
C LEU A 16 -12.70 15.49 19.19
N SER A 17 -11.98 15.04 20.23
CA SER A 17 -10.70 14.39 20.06
C SER A 17 -10.94 13.02 19.43
N ALA A 18 -11.03 12.97 18.10
CA ALA A 18 -10.76 11.77 17.34
C ALA A 18 -9.24 11.51 17.41
N CYS A 19 -8.78 10.99 18.54
CA CYS A 19 -7.44 10.43 18.64
C CYS A 19 -7.46 9.06 17.96
N GLY A 20 -7.18 9.03 16.65
CA GLY A 20 -6.66 7.85 15.99
C GLY A 20 -5.29 7.56 16.60
N GLY A 21 -5.29 6.81 17.71
CA GLY A 21 -4.07 6.36 18.36
C GLY A 21 -3.37 5.41 17.40
N SER A 22 -2.26 5.86 16.83
CA SER A 22 -1.28 4.95 16.23
C SER A 22 -0.78 4.09 17.38
N ASP A 23 -1.25 2.84 17.46
CA ASP A 23 -0.65 1.87 18.36
C ASP A 23 0.80 1.67 17.89
N PRO A 24 1.81 2.08 18.67
CA PRO A 24 3.21 2.02 18.24
C PRO A 24 3.69 0.59 18.00
N ASP A 25 2.94 -0.42 18.45
CA ASP A 25 3.29 -1.83 18.30
C ASP A 25 2.75 -2.44 16.99
N LEU A 26 1.87 -1.75 16.26
CA LEU A 26 1.35 -2.26 14.99
C LEU A 26 2.36 -2.09 13.83
N PRO A 27 2.47 -3.08 12.93
CA PRO A 27 3.35 -3.00 11.76
C PRO A 27 3.03 -1.77 10.91
N ARG A 28 4.07 -1.08 10.43
CA ARG A 28 3.94 0.18 9.69
C ARG A 28 3.88 -0.05 8.19
N VAL A 29 2.95 0.62 7.51
CA VAL A 29 2.93 0.74 6.04
C VAL A 29 3.79 1.94 5.62
N SER A 30 4.83 1.69 4.80
CA SER A 30 5.75 2.73 4.33
C SER A 30 5.86 2.68 2.80
N ALA A 31 5.33 3.70 2.12
CA ALA A 31 5.35 3.82 0.65
C ALA A 31 6.76 3.65 0.09
N GLY A 32 6.90 2.90 -1.00
CA GLY A 32 8.19 2.67 -1.64
C GLY A 32 9.14 1.72 -0.90
N GLU A 33 8.82 1.29 0.32
CA GLU A 33 9.74 0.57 1.20
C GLU A 33 9.24 -0.83 1.59
N GLY A 34 8.04 -0.91 2.16
CA GLY A 34 7.48 -2.17 2.65
C GLY A 34 6.34 -2.02 3.67
N ILE A 35 5.95 -3.15 4.25
CA ILE A 35 4.92 -3.24 5.29
C ILE A 35 5.45 -4.10 6.45
N GLY A 36 5.53 -3.51 7.64
CA GLY A 36 6.07 -4.19 8.82
C GLY A 36 7.52 -4.62 8.61
N GLY A 37 7.79 -5.92 8.76
CA GLY A 37 9.10 -6.50 8.50
C GLY A 37 9.37 -6.86 7.04
N VAL A 38 8.36 -6.81 6.16
CA VAL A 38 8.49 -7.18 4.74
C VAL A 38 8.96 -5.96 3.94
N THR A 39 10.08 -6.08 3.26
CA THR A 39 10.65 -5.02 2.42
C THR A 39 10.69 -5.41 0.96
N LEU A 40 10.63 -4.43 0.07
CA LEU A 40 10.83 -4.67 -1.37
C LEU A 40 12.22 -5.27 -1.63
N GLY A 41 12.32 -6.23 -2.54
CA GLY A 41 13.54 -6.96 -2.84
C GLY A 41 13.92 -8.05 -1.83
N MET A 42 13.15 -8.23 -0.75
CA MET A 42 13.34 -9.34 0.20
C MET A 42 13.26 -10.69 -0.53
N ARG A 43 14.16 -11.62 -0.18
CA ARG A 43 14.16 -12.97 -0.77
C ARG A 43 13.02 -13.81 -0.20
N TYR A 44 12.51 -14.72 -1.01
CA TYR A 44 11.44 -15.62 -0.58
C TYR A 44 11.80 -16.45 0.66
N ALA A 45 13.05 -16.88 0.79
CA ALA A 45 13.54 -17.59 1.97
C ALA A 45 13.42 -16.75 3.27
N ASP A 46 13.75 -15.46 3.19
CA ASP A 46 13.65 -14.53 4.32
C ASP A 46 12.19 -14.22 4.64
N LEU A 47 11.37 -14.04 3.60
CA LEU A 47 9.93 -13.83 3.74
C LEU A 47 9.25 -14.99 4.48
N ARG A 48 9.59 -16.23 4.13
CA ARG A 48 9.07 -17.42 4.83
C ARG A 48 9.59 -17.57 6.24
N THR A 49 10.84 -17.17 6.49
CA THR A 49 11.39 -17.17 7.84
C THR A 49 10.64 -16.18 8.73
N LEU A 50 10.23 -15.05 8.15
CA LEU A 50 9.51 -13.98 8.85
C LEU A 50 8.02 -14.32 9.07
N LEU A 51 7.32 -14.80 8.04
CA LEU A 51 5.86 -14.94 8.04
C LEU A 51 5.37 -16.40 8.08
N GLY A 52 6.25 -17.37 7.94
CA GLY A 52 5.89 -18.77 7.74
C GLY A 52 5.56 -19.11 6.28
N GLU A 53 4.87 -20.23 6.07
CA GLU A 53 4.40 -20.63 4.75
C GLU A 53 3.12 -19.87 4.39
N PRO A 54 2.93 -19.48 3.12
CA PRO A 54 1.71 -18.80 2.68
C PRO A 54 0.49 -19.73 2.76
N SER A 55 -0.66 -19.17 3.13
CA SER A 55 -1.96 -19.85 3.10
C SER A 55 -2.36 -20.28 1.69
N ALA A 56 -1.99 -19.47 0.69
CA ALA A 56 -2.26 -19.74 -0.72
C ALA A 56 -1.16 -19.12 -1.61
N ALA A 57 -0.91 -19.77 -2.75
CA ALA A 57 0.04 -19.30 -3.75
C ALA A 57 -0.53 -19.48 -5.15
N ILE A 58 -0.46 -18.43 -5.97
CA ILE A 58 -0.81 -18.47 -7.39
C ILE A 58 0.42 -18.01 -8.16
N THR A 59 0.92 -18.82 -9.09
CA THR A 59 2.05 -18.43 -9.96
C THR A 59 1.65 -18.48 -11.42
N VAL A 60 1.86 -17.37 -12.12
CA VAL A 60 1.59 -17.24 -13.55
C VAL A 60 2.74 -16.47 -14.18
N THR A 61 3.38 -17.06 -15.20
CA THR A 61 4.43 -16.40 -15.99
C THR A 61 5.50 -15.75 -15.11
N ARG A 62 6.06 -16.53 -14.17
CA ARG A 62 7.10 -16.07 -13.23
C ARG A 62 6.68 -15.00 -12.23
N GLN A 63 5.42 -14.61 -12.20
CA GLN A 63 4.88 -13.75 -11.16
C GLN A 63 4.08 -14.61 -10.18
N SER A 64 4.40 -14.51 -8.91
CA SER A 64 3.73 -15.25 -7.84
C SER A 64 3.00 -14.28 -6.92
N ILE A 65 1.75 -14.60 -6.58
CA ILE A 65 0.96 -13.92 -5.55
C ILE A 65 0.83 -14.90 -4.40
N LEU A 66 1.27 -14.47 -3.22
CA LEU A 66 1.28 -15.27 -1.98
C LEU A 66 0.38 -14.60 -0.95
N MET A 67 -0.52 -15.37 -0.34
CA MET A 67 -1.41 -14.91 0.72
C MET A 67 -0.87 -15.35 2.08
N PHE A 68 -0.75 -14.43 3.03
CA PHE A 68 -0.37 -14.67 4.41
C PHE A 68 -1.50 -14.18 5.33
N ASP A 69 -2.58 -14.96 5.38
CA ASP A 69 -3.83 -14.53 6.04
C ASP A 69 -3.64 -14.22 7.53
N GLU A 70 -2.78 -14.98 8.24
CA GLU A 70 -2.48 -14.73 9.66
C GLU A 70 -1.76 -13.39 9.89
N ALA A 71 -1.03 -12.91 8.89
CA ALA A 71 -0.32 -11.64 8.93
C ALA A 71 -1.14 -10.48 8.32
N GLY A 72 -2.30 -10.76 7.71
CA GLY A 72 -3.06 -9.76 6.98
C GLY A 72 -2.35 -9.23 5.73
N LEU A 73 -1.46 -10.04 5.12
CA LEU A 73 -0.60 -9.61 4.02
C LEU A 73 -0.80 -10.44 2.74
N GLU A 74 -0.65 -9.78 1.60
CA GLU A 74 -0.44 -10.40 0.30
C GLU A 74 0.91 -9.92 -0.25
N ALA A 75 1.71 -10.82 -0.83
CA ALA A 75 3.01 -10.49 -1.41
C ALA A 75 3.06 -10.91 -2.87
N VAL A 76 3.57 -10.01 -3.72
CA VAL A 76 3.83 -10.27 -5.13
C VAL A 76 5.34 -10.47 -5.32
N LEU A 77 5.73 -11.59 -5.92
CA LEU A 77 7.12 -11.97 -6.14
C LEU A 77 7.41 -12.18 -7.64
N ALA A 78 8.65 -11.88 -8.04
CA ALA A 78 9.23 -12.35 -9.29
C ALA A 78 10.02 -13.65 -9.02
N SER A 79 9.72 -14.69 -9.79
CA SER A 79 10.32 -16.03 -9.75
C SER A 79 11.17 -16.26 -11.00
N SER A 80 12.16 -17.16 -10.92
CA SER A 80 12.85 -17.66 -12.12
C SER A 80 12.10 -18.82 -12.78
N GLU A 81 11.14 -19.43 -12.08
CA GLU A 81 10.32 -20.53 -12.56
C GLU A 81 8.93 -20.05 -13.03
N ASP A 82 8.43 -20.64 -14.12
CA ASP A 82 7.22 -20.17 -14.79
C ASP A 82 5.93 -20.43 -13.98
N SER A 83 5.92 -21.48 -13.17
CA SER A 83 4.71 -22.01 -12.50
C SER A 83 4.89 -22.30 -11.01
N ALA A 84 6.01 -21.90 -10.42
CA ALA A 84 6.29 -22.07 -9.00
C ALA A 84 7.13 -20.89 -8.48
N VAL A 85 7.16 -20.72 -7.16
CA VAL A 85 8.02 -19.74 -6.51
C VAL A 85 9.39 -20.37 -6.32
N SER A 86 10.38 -19.89 -7.05
CA SER A 86 11.75 -20.36 -6.96
C SER A 86 12.46 -19.82 -5.72
N ASP A 87 13.55 -20.47 -5.30
CA ASP A 87 14.34 -20.04 -4.14
C ASP A 87 14.97 -18.64 -4.33
N ASP A 88 15.24 -18.25 -5.57
CA ASP A 88 15.78 -16.92 -5.91
C ASP A 88 14.69 -15.85 -6.04
N ALA A 89 13.42 -16.19 -5.83
CA ALA A 89 12.33 -15.23 -5.93
C ALA A 89 12.47 -14.07 -4.93
N TYR A 90 12.00 -12.90 -5.32
CA TYR A 90 12.08 -11.69 -4.51
C TYR A 90 10.80 -10.86 -4.58
N VAL A 91 10.50 -10.16 -3.48
CA VAL A 91 9.30 -9.33 -3.33
C VAL A 91 9.36 -8.12 -4.26
N LEU A 92 8.34 -7.97 -5.10
CA LEU A 92 8.09 -6.81 -5.96
C LEU A 92 7.14 -5.80 -5.30
N GLY A 93 6.19 -6.31 -4.52
CA GLY A 93 5.19 -5.52 -3.83
C GLY A 93 4.55 -6.32 -2.70
N VAL A 94 3.99 -5.61 -1.74
CA VAL A 94 3.30 -6.17 -0.58
C VAL A 94 2.05 -5.34 -0.28
N SER A 95 0.96 -5.98 0.06
CA SER A 95 -0.32 -5.35 0.36
C SER A 95 -0.85 -5.75 1.73
N ALA A 96 -1.35 -4.76 2.47
CA ALA A 96 -2.17 -4.96 3.65
C ALA A 96 -3.61 -5.26 3.23
N MET A 97 -4.20 -6.28 3.84
CA MET A 97 -5.53 -6.81 3.55
C MET A 97 -6.53 -6.59 4.69
N ASP A 98 -6.08 -6.15 5.86
CA ASP A 98 -6.91 -5.81 7.02
C ASP A 98 -6.43 -4.54 7.76
N GLU A 99 -7.11 -4.18 8.85
CA GLU A 99 -6.87 -2.94 9.61
C GLU A 99 -5.70 -2.98 10.60
N GLY A 100 -4.94 -4.09 10.66
CA GLY A 100 -3.90 -4.33 11.67
C GLY A 100 -2.60 -3.55 11.52
N PHE A 101 -2.61 -2.35 10.94
CA PHE A 101 -1.40 -1.62 10.55
C PHE A 101 -1.43 -0.14 10.96
N THR A 102 -0.25 0.44 11.18
CA THR A 102 -0.10 1.90 11.28
C THR A 102 0.18 2.55 9.92
N GLY A 103 -0.31 3.78 9.74
CA GLY A 103 -0.25 4.49 8.46
C GLY A 103 -1.52 4.26 7.62
N PRO A 104 -1.46 4.43 6.29
CA PRO A 104 -2.55 4.08 5.40
C PRO A 104 -2.84 2.58 5.46
N HIS A 105 -4.09 2.19 5.75
CA HIS A 105 -4.49 0.79 5.88
C HIS A 105 -5.94 0.54 5.42
N PRO A 106 -6.29 -0.71 5.09
CA PRO A 106 -7.68 -1.11 4.85
C PRO A 106 -8.63 -0.68 5.97
N GLY A 107 -9.87 -0.35 5.60
CA GLY A 107 -10.91 0.16 6.50
C GLY A 107 -10.97 1.68 6.58
N GLN A 108 -9.87 2.39 6.31
CA GLN A 108 -9.86 3.86 6.32
C GLN A 108 -10.67 4.44 5.16
N THR A 109 -11.31 5.57 5.41
CA THR A 109 -11.99 6.35 4.38
C THR A 109 -10.98 6.99 3.43
N ARG A 110 -11.42 7.28 2.21
CA ARG A 110 -10.63 8.07 1.25
C ARG A 110 -10.10 9.38 1.83
N ALA A 111 -10.93 10.10 2.58
CA ALA A 111 -10.55 11.38 3.17
C ALA A 111 -9.42 11.24 4.22
N GLU A 112 -9.42 10.16 5.01
CA GLU A 112 -8.37 9.90 6.00
C GLU A 112 -7.03 9.60 5.34
N ILE A 113 -7.04 8.76 4.28
CA ILE A 113 -5.83 8.44 3.53
C ILE A 113 -5.28 9.67 2.79
N GLU A 114 -6.14 10.43 2.12
CA GLU A 114 -5.71 11.66 1.42
C GLU A 114 -5.24 12.75 2.39
N ALA A 115 -5.75 12.78 3.62
CA ALA A 115 -5.22 13.67 4.66
C ALA A 115 -3.80 13.28 5.10
N ALA A 116 -3.47 11.99 5.07
CA ALA A 116 -2.15 11.48 5.45
C ALA A 116 -1.11 11.54 4.32
N LEU A 117 -1.54 11.27 3.08
CA LEU A 117 -0.66 11.12 1.92
C LEU A 117 -0.73 12.29 0.94
N GLY A 118 -1.77 13.11 1.02
CA GLY A 118 -2.16 14.00 -0.09
C GLY A 118 -3.04 13.26 -1.11
N ALA A 119 -3.51 14.02 -2.10
CA ALA A 119 -4.27 13.45 -3.21
C ALA A 119 -3.41 12.47 -4.03
N PRO A 120 -4.00 11.40 -4.61
CA PRO A 120 -3.27 10.50 -5.48
C PRO A 120 -2.81 11.20 -6.77
N ASP A 121 -1.71 10.73 -7.34
CA ASP A 121 -1.18 11.23 -8.61
C ASP A 121 -2.09 10.87 -9.79
N PHE A 122 -2.69 9.69 -9.74
CA PHE A 122 -3.73 9.25 -10.68
C PHE A 122 -4.59 8.13 -10.10
N GLU A 123 -5.74 7.90 -10.73
CA GLU A 123 -6.67 6.84 -10.37
C GLU A 123 -7.16 6.14 -11.64
N GLU A 124 -7.17 4.81 -11.63
CA GLU A 124 -7.64 3.99 -12.75
C GLU A 124 -8.36 2.76 -12.20
N ALA A 125 -9.50 2.41 -12.79
CA ALA A 125 -10.32 1.25 -12.40
C ALA A 125 -10.61 1.12 -10.88
N GLY A 126 -10.76 2.24 -10.16
CA GLY A 126 -11.04 2.26 -8.72
C GLY A 126 -9.80 2.04 -7.83
N VAL A 127 -8.60 2.20 -8.40
CA VAL A 127 -7.32 2.13 -7.69
C VAL A 127 -6.64 3.49 -7.77
N ALA A 128 -6.36 4.09 -6.63
CA ALA A 128 -5.60 5.32 -6.51
C ALA A 128 -4.10 4.99 -6.37
N PHE A 129 -3.24 5.76 -7.03
CA PHE A 129 -1.79 5.55 -7.05
C PHE A 129 -1.03 6.79 -6.59
N TRP A 130 0.00 6.56 -5.79
CA TRP A 130 1.02 7.53 -5.38
C TRP A 130 2.36 7.07 -5.92
N THR A 131 3.04 7.95 -6.63
CA THR A 131 4.32 7.71 -7.32
C THR A 131 5.46 7.41 -6.36
N GLU A 132 5.30 7.75 -5.08
CA GLU A 132 6.16 7.31 -3.98
C GLU A 132 6.11 5.80 -3.72
N GLY A 133 5.29 5.03 -4.44
CA GLY A 133 5.28 3.58 -4.39
C GLY A 133 4.17 3.03 -3.49
N MET A 134 2.96 3.55 -3.66
CA MET A 134 1.77 3.08 -2.95
C MET A 134 0.54 3.08 -3.86
N SER A 135 -0.37 2.13 -3.63
CA SER A 135 -1.71 2.19 -4.20
C SER A 135 -2.77 1.78 -3.19
N VAL A 136 -3.97 2.28 -3.41
CA VAL A 136 -5.14 1.96 -2.58
C VAL A 136 -6.29 1.55 -3.48
N VAL A 137 -6.83 0.35 -3.23
CA VAL A 137 -8.03 -0.14 -3.90
C VAL A 137 -9.23 0.27 -3.07
N TRP A 138 -10.18 0.99 -3.67
CA TRP A 138 -11.37 1.46 -2.98
C TRP A 138 -12.51 0.43 -3.05
N SER A 139 -13.27 0.31 -1.97
CA SER A 139 -14.59 -0.33 -1.99
C SER A 139 -15.63 0.62 -2.60
N PRO A 140 -16.79 0.09 -3.05
CA PRO A 140 -17.90 0.93 -3.54
C PRO A 140 -18.39 1.96 -2.52
N GLU A 141 -18.20 1.70 -1.23
CA GLU A 141 -18.57 2.58 -0.10
C GLU A 141 -17.54 3.68 0.17
N GLY A 142 -16.40 3.68 -0.53
CA GLY A 142 -15.35 4.69 -0.41
C GLY A 142 -14.31 4.44 0.70
N ASN A 143 -14.25 3.22 1.22
CA ASN A 143 -13.22 2.80 2.17
C ASN A 143 -12.10 2.04 1.46
N ALA A 144 -10.88 2.10 1.98
CA ALA A 144 -9.77 1.31 1.50
C ALA A 144 -10.06 -0.17 1.73
N ARG A 145 -10.02 -0.98 0.67
CA ARG A 145 -10.14 -2.43 0.73
C ARG A 145 -8.77 -3.11 0.81
N GLN A 146 -7.77 -2.48 0.21
CA GLN A 146 -6.41 -3.00 0.10
C GLN A 146 -5.47 -1.80 -0.04
N VAL A 147 -4.34 -1.85 0.66
CA VAL A 147 -3.26 -0.85 0.54
C VAL A 147 -2.00 -1.58 0.14
N ALA A 148 -1.47 -1.30 -1.04
CA ALA A 148 -0.27 -1.93 -1.57
C ALA A 148 0.92 -0.96 -1.55
N VAL A 149 2.10 -1.51 -1.31
CA VAL A 149 3.40 -0.85 -1.38
C VAL A 149 4.24 -1.56 -2.43
N PHE A 150 4.90 -0.78 -3.28
CA PHE A 150 5.77 -1.24 -4.36
C PHE A 150 6.80 -0.15 -4.66
N ALA A 151 7.74 -0.41 -5.57
CA ALA A 151 8.82 0.54 -5.81
C ALA A 151 8.29 1.89 -6.33
N PRO A 152 8.88 3.03 -5.93
CA PRO A 152 8.55 4.32 -6.50
C PRO A 152 8.70 4.31 -8.02
N PHE A 153 7.86 5.07 -8.71
CA PHE A 153 7.82 5.09 -10.16
C PHE A 153 7.49 6.48 -10.68
N THR A 154 7.77 6.70 -11.96
CA THR A 154 7.41 7.94 -12.66
C THR A 154 6.40 7.63 -13.75
N ILE A 155 5.47 8.55 -13.96
CA ILE A 155 4.49 8.42 -15.04
C ILE A 155 5.15 8.91 -16.33
N GLU A 156 5.37 7.98 -17.25
CA GLU A 156 5.82 8.31 -18.61
C GLU A 156 4.60 8.52 -19.50
N THR A 157 4.39 9.77 -19.93
CA THR A 157 3.31 10.12 -20.87
C THR A 157 3.77 10.08 -22.32
N GLU A 158 5.08 10.11 -22.56
CA GLU A 158 5.65 10.08 -23.89
C GLU A 158 5.77 8.63 -24.36
N MET A 159 5.20 8.35 -25.53
CA MET A 159 5.34 7.04 -26.15
C MET A 159 6.82 6.85 -26.53
N PRO A 160 7.46 5.75 -26.12
CA PRO A 160 8.85 5.49 -26.48
C PRO A 160 8.98 5.38 -28.01
N GLU A 161 10.10 5.81 -28.55
CA GLU A 161 10.37 5.69 -29.97
C GLU A 161 10.34 4.21 -30.37
N MET A 162 9.50 3.87 -31.37
CA MET A 162 9.43 2.51 -31.87
C MET A 162 10.78 2.10 -32.45
N GLN A 163 11.49 1.24 -31.73
CA GLN A 163 12.69 0.62 -32.25
C GLN A 163 12.31 -0.38 -33.34
N PRO A 164 13.01 -0.42 -34.49
CA PRO A 164 12.81 -1.47 -35.48
C PRO A 164 12.95 -2.83 -34.81
N ALA A 165 11.99 -3.73 -35.06
CA ALA A 165 12.14 -5.11 -34.64
C ALA A 165 13.45 -5.65 -35.25
N LEU A 166 14.32 -6.23 -34.42
CA LEU A 166 15.49 -6.97 -34.90
C LEU A 166 14.93 -8.15 -35.71
N GLY A 167 14.81 -7.95 -37.02
CA GLY A 167 14.25 -8.94 -37.93
C GLY A 167 15.02 -10.24 -37.77
N GLY A 168 14.35 -11.27 -37.26
CA GLY A 168 14.91 -12.61 -37.24
C GLY A 168 15.18 -13.01 -38.68
N THR A 169 16.45 -13.12 -39.06
CA THR A 169 16.86 -13.89 -40.24
C THR A 169 16.38 -15.32 -40.03
N ARG A 170 15.31 -15.69 -40.75
CA ARG A 170 14.92 -17.08 -40.95
C ARG A 170 15.91 -17.76 -41.88
#